data_AF-A0A3A5AWW1-F1
#
_entry.id   AF-A0A3A5AWW1-F1
#
_cell.length_a   1.000
_cell.length_b   1.000
_cell.length_c   1.000
_cell.angle_alpha   90.00
_cell.angle_beta   90.00
_cell.angle_gamma   90.00
#
_symmetry.space_group_name_H-M   'P 1'
#
loop_
_entity.id
_entity.type
_entity.pdbx_description
1 polymer ?
#
loop_
_entity_poly.entity_id
_entity_poly.type
_entity_poly.pdbx_seq_one_letter_code
_entity_poly.pdbx_strand_id
1 'polypeptide(L)'
;MKIRATFIGINRHEHPEIRELTGARRDATALWALFSDTLQDVDATLLVDEEATKAAINYAMDVALVDAGMDDVAIFCFSGHGTHDHRLVSYDTDCSALAVTTTSMDELAERFKKSKARAILCILDCCFSGGTPAKVLEQSPISRLAESPFDAITGKGRILIAASAAHEAAWEQPGTGHGLLTKALIDVLTDTEKAEISLTSAVDEITTRTRTEAERIGVAQNPVFINHVEGGLVFPRLVPGKRYYKAFPERKVQVLSGAIEELAGFGIPPEVVGKWKPRYPAGLNALQLEAVNKHRVLLGNSLLVVAPTSSGKTLIGEIAALRSVTDGQKAVFLLPYRALANEKYEDFAALYGALGIRVARCTGDYSDQAALIMSGRYDVALLTYEMFLAVALSSPTVLMQLGLVVVDEGQFITDPNRGIVVELLLTLLIRARDQGINPQFLVLSAVIGNVNAFDQWLGCEKLVTTERPVPLLEGVLDRSGTYEYLDEKGERKLEQLLPHHAIRQRKERPS
;
A
#
# COMPACT_ATOMS: atom_id res chain seq x y z
N MET A 1 25.38 -28.92 4.56
CA MET A 1 25.01 -27.60 5.12
C MET A 1 23.53 -27.37 4.80
N LYS A 2 22.68 -27.10 5.80
CA LYS A 2 21.30 -26.64 5.57
C LYS A 2 21.18 -25.16 5.89
N ILE A 3 20.27 -24.46 5.21
CA ILE A 3 19.93 -23.09 5.55
C ILE A 3 18.57 -23.11 6.25
N ARG A 4 18.53 -22.66 7.50
CA ARG A 4 17.29 -22.52 8.26
C ARG A 4 16.94 -21.05 8.34
N ALA A 5 15.76 -20.68 7.84
CA ALA A 5 15.39 -19.28 7.73
C ALA A 5 13.99 -19.01 8.27
N THR A 6 13.83 -17.89 8.95
CA THR A 6 12.52 -17.40 9.41
C THR A 6 12.37 -15.95 8.97
N PHE A 7 11.28 -15.65 8.27
CA PHE A 7 10.92 -14.30 7.81
C PHE A 7 9.56 -13.93 8.39
N ILE A 8 9.51 -12.82 9.13
CA ILE A 8 8.30 -12.36 9.83
C ILE A 8 7.98 -10.95 9.36
N GLY A 9 6.73 -10.72 8.95
CA GLY A 9 6.27 -9.41 8.46
C GLY A 9 4.86 -9.09 8.93
N ILE A 10 4.70 -8.07 9.76
CA ILE A 10 3.42 -7.79 10.44
C ILE A 10 2.94 -6.39 10.08
N ASN A 11 1.94 -6.31 9.19
CA ASN A 11 1.25 -5.06 8.87
C ASN A 11 0.08 -4.83 9.83
N ARG A 12 -0.71 -5.87 10.04
CA ARG A 12 -1.97 -5.84 10.79
C ARG A 12 -1.78 -6.45 12.17
N HIS A 13 -2.47 -5.88 13.16
CA HIS A 13 -2.42 -6.32 14.56
C HIS A 13 -3.83 -6.44 15.13
N GLU A 14 -4.06 -7.43 15.98
CA GLU A 14 -5.36 -7.68 16.59
C GLU A 14 -5.80 -6.48 17.45
N HIS A 15 -4.89 -5.93 18.27
CA HIS A 15 -5.21 -4.87 19.22
C HIS A 15 -5.43 -3.49 18.56
N PRO A 16 -6.59 -2.84 18.73
CA PRO A 16 -7.03 -1.66 17.95
C PRO A 16 -6.14 -0.42 18.07
N GLU A 17 -5.39 -0.27 19.16
CA GLU A 17 -4.51 0.88 19.37
C GLU A 17 -3.17 0.75 18.63
N ILE A 18 -2.80 -0.45 18.19
CA ILE A 18 -1.57 -0.65 17.41
C ILE A 18 -1.85 -0.18 15.99
N ARG A 19 -1.08 0.82 15.55
CA ARG A 19 -1.15 1.36 14.20
C ARG A 19 -0.78 0.30 13.16
N GLU A 20 -1.41 0.33 11.99
CA GLU A 20 -1.03 -0.56 10.90
C GLU A 20 0.06 0.01 9.99
N LEU A 21 0.88 -0.92 9.51
CA LEU A 21 1.92 -0.71 8.51
C LEU A 21 1.44 -1.17 7.13
N THR A 22 2.21 -0.86 6.09
CA THR A 22 1.86 -1.25 4.70
C THR A 22 2.91 -2.15 4.04
N GLY A 23 4.15 -2.11 4.51
CA GLY A 23 5.30 -2.75 3.89
C GLY A 23 5.92 -3.91 4.65
N ALA A 24 5.72 -4.05 5.96
CA ALA A 24 6.33 -5.13 6.74
C ALA A 24 6.01 -6.55 6.21
N ARG A 25 4.75 -6.81 5.85
CA ARG A 25 4.36 -8.08 5.16
C ARG A 25 5.10 -8.26 3.84
N ARG A 26 5.22 -7.18 3.06
CA ARG A 26 5.84 -7.17 1.74
C ARG A 26 7.35 -7.44 1.85
N ASP A 27 8.00 -6.84 2.83
CA ASP A 27 9.41 -7.02 3.17
C ASP A 27 9.73 -8.47 3.47
N ALA A 28 9.02 -9.07 4.43
CA ALA A 28 9.23 -10.47 4.79
C ALA A 28 8.98 -11.41 3.61
N THR A 29 7.94 -11.15 2.82
CA THR A 29 7.60 -11.95 1.63
C THR A 29 8.69 -11.84 0.55
N ALA A 30 9.21 -10.63 0.31
CA ALA A 30 10.26 -10.39 -0.68
C ALA A 30 11.58 -11.05 -0.28
N LEU A 31 12.03 -10.86 0.96
CA LEU A 31 13.24 -11.50 1.46
C LEU A 31 13.09 -13.03 1.47
N TRP A 32 11.99 -13.56 1.99
CA TRP A 32 11.70 -15.00 1.97
C TRP A 32 11.81 -15.58 0.56
N ALA A 33 11.16 -14.94 -0.41
CA ALA A 33 11.13 -15.39 -1.78
C ALA A 33 12.53 -15.31 -2.43
N LEU A 34 13.24 -14.19 -2.28
CA LEU A 34 14.58 -13.99 -2.84
C LEU A 34 15.59 -14.99 -2.29
N PHE A 35 15.65 -15.16 -0.96
CA PHE A 35 16.55 -16.11 -0.33
C PHE A 35 16.21 -17.55 -0.74
N SER A 36 14.92 -17.92 -0.73
CA SER A 36 14.47 -19.28 -1.07
C SER A 36 14.63 -19.63 -2.54
N ASP A 37 14.58 -18.64 -3.44
CA ASP A 37 14.76 -18.84 -4.88
C ASP A 37 16.26 -18.88 -5.27
N THR A 38 17.12 -18.21 -4.50
CA THR A 38 18.56 -18.14 -4.78
C THR A 38 19.34 -19.29 -4.16
N LEU A 39 19.07 -19.60 -2.89
CA LEU A 39 19.85 -20.56 -2.11
C LEU A 39 19.26 -21.97 -2.24
N GLN A 40 20.13 -22.97 -2.28
CA GLN A 40 19.73 -24.39 -2.30
C GLN A 40 19.51 -24.91 -0.87
N ASP A 41 18.64 -25.92 -0.72
CA ASP A 41 18.35 -26.58 0.57
C ASP A 41 17.95 -25.63 1.72
N VAL A 42 17.17 -24.60 1.38
CA VAL A 42 16.58 -23.67 2.35
C VAL A 42 15.30 -24.25 2.96
N ASP A 43 15.33 -24.45 4.27
CA ASP A 43 14.15 -24.66 5.10
C ASP A 43 13.70 -23.30 5.66
N ALA A 44 12.77 -22.65 4.94
CA ALA A 44 12.33 -21.29 5.24
C ALA A 44 10.85 -21.22 5.68
N THR A 45 10.62 -20.64 6.85
CA THR A 45 9.30 -20.29 7.37
C THR A 45 9.00 -18.82 7.08
N LEU A 46 7.82 -18.55 6.53
CA LEU A 46 7.25 -17.20 6.39
C LEU A 46 6.05 -17.08 7.32
N LEU A 47 6.04 -16.07 8.19
CA LEU A 47 4.89 -15.73 9.04
C LEU A 47 4.46 -14.29 8.75
N VAL A 48 3.21 -14.09 8.35
CA VAL A 48 2.69 -12.76 8.02
C VAL A 48 1.36 -12.48 8.72
N ASP A 49 1.19 -11.23 9.17
CA ASP A 49 -0.03 -10.74 9.86
C ASP A 49 -0.53 -11.74 10.92
N GLU A 50 -1.76 -12.25 10.80
CA GLU A 50 -2.41 -13.18 11.75
C GLU A 50 -1.65 -14.48 12.05
N GLU A 51 -0.76 -14.91 11.15
CA GLU A 51 0.09 -16.09 11.37
C GLU A 51 1.23 -15.80 12.34
N ALA A 52 1.63 -14.54 12.49
CA ALA A 52 2.76 -14.09 13.29
C ALA A 52 2.36 -13.80 14.75
N THR A 53 1.72 -14.78 15.40
CA THR A 53 1.47 -14.75 16.86
C THR A 53 2.78 -14.88 17.63
N LYS A 54 2.82 -14.41 18.89
CA LYS A 54 4.00 -14.56 19.74
C LYS A 54 4.47 -16.02 19.83
N ALA A 55 3.53 -16.95 19.96
CA ALA A 55 3.82 -18.37 20.04
C ALA A 55 4.47 -18.89 18.73
N ALA A 56 3.92 -18.53 17.57
CA ALA A 56 4.45 -18.92 16.27
C ALA A 56 5.84 -18.31 16.02
N ILE A 57 6.03 -17.02 16.34
CA ILE A 57 7.31 -16.33 16.24
C ILE A 57 8.37 -17.03 17.09
N ASN A 58 8.06 -17.31 18.37
CA ASN A 58 9.00 -17.99 19.28
C ASN A 58 9.38 -19.39 18.79
N TYR A 59 8.40 -20.17 18.33
CA TYR A 59 8.66 -21.48 17.74
C TYR A 59 9.56 -21.38 16.50
N ALA A 60 9.25 -20.48 15.57
CA ALA A 60 10.03 -20.28 14.36
C ALA A 60 11.46 -19.76 14.63
N MET A 61 11.64 -18.94 15.67
CA MET A 61 12.97 -18.54 16.14
C MET A 61 13.77 -19.72 16.70
N ASP A 62 13.14 -20.58 17.50
CA ASP A 62 13.81 -21.76 18.06
C ASP A 62 14.24 -22.73 16.96
N VAL A 63 13.36 -23.00 15.98
CA VAL A 63 13.66 -23.85 14.82
C VAL A 63 14.81 -23.29 13.98
N ALA A 64 14.84 -21.97 13.75
CA ALA A 64 15.87 -21.35 12.90
C ALA A 64 17.20 -21.17 13.62
N LEU A 65 17.21 -20.73 14.88
CA LEU A 65 18.41 -20.35 15.61
C LEU A 65 18.92 -21.46 16.53
N VAL A 66 18.05 -22.07 17.34
CA VAL A 66 18.45 -22.99 18.41
C VAL A 66 18.68 -24.41 17.87
N ASP A 67 17.79 -24.88 17.00
CA ASP A 67 17.85 -26.23 16.42
C ASP A 67 18.86 -26.36 15.26
N ALA A 68 19.49 -25.25 14.85
CA ALA A 68 20.51 -25.24 13.82
C ALA A 68 21.75 -26.05 14.22
N GLY A 69 22.20 -26.93 13.33
CA GLY A 69 23.41 -27.73 13.49
C GLY A 69 24.69 -26.90 13.34
N MET A 70 25.83 -27.50 13.66
CA MET A 70 27.13 -26.79 13.60
C MET A 70 27.59 -26.41 12.19
N ASP A 71 27.02 -27.05 11.16
CA ASP A 71 27.30 -26.77 9.76
C ASP A 71 26.18 -25.97 9.08
N ASP A 72 25.13 -25.59 9.82
CA ASP A 72 23.98 -24.89 9.28
C ASP A 72 24.20 -23.38 9.28
N VAL A 73 23.50 -22.69 8.38
CA VAL A 73 23.37 -21.23 8.37
C VAL A 73 21.96 -20.86 8.82
N ALA A 74 21.86 -19.97 9.80
CA ALA A 74 20.59 -19.47 10.31
C ALA A 74 20.31 -18.06 9.78
N ILE A 75 19.10 -17.83 9.27
CA ILE A 75 18.63 -16.50 8.83
C ILE A 75 17.38 -16.14 9.64
N PHE A 76 17.38 -14.98 10.27
CA PHE A 76 16.21 -14.45 10.97
C PHE A 76 15.92 -13.04 10.49
N CYS A 77 14.72 -12.83 9.95
CA CYS A 77 14.27 -11.53 9.48
C CYS A 77 12.96 -11.17 10.17
N PHE A 78 12.89 -9.97 10.71
CA PHE A 78 11.68 -9.41 11.30
C PHE A 78 11.45 -8.01 10.74
N SER A 79 10.25 -7.77 10.20
CA SER A 79 9.75 -6.46 9.78
C SER A 79 8.44 -6.18 10.51
N GLY A 80 8.34 -5.03 11.17
CA GLY A 80 7.14 -4.70 11.95
C GLY A 80 7.38 -3.64 13.02
N HIS A 81 6.50 -3.58 14.02
CA HIS A 81 6.66 -2.65 15.14
C HIS A 81 7.68 -3.14 16.16
N GLY A 82 8.40 -2.18 16.72
CA GLY A 82 9.24 -2.37 17.90
C GLY A 82 8.81 -1.43 19.03
N THR A 83 8.86 -1.89 20.26
CA THR A 83 8.56 -1.07 21.45
C THR A 83 9.80 -0.32 21.94
N HIS A 84 9.59 0.76 22.72
CA HIS A 84 10.68 1.52 23.33
C HIS A 84 11.52 0.71 24.33
N ASP A 85 10.95 -0.32 24.94
CA ASP A 85 11.65 -1.26 25.81
C ASP A 85 12.26 -2.45 25.04
N HIS A 86 12.52 -2.26 23.74
CA HIS A 86 13.22 -3.19 22.86
C HIS A 86 12.53 -4.56 22.75
N ARG A 87 11.28 -4.55 22.29
CA ARG A 87 10.51 -5.79 22.03
C ARG A 87 9.95 -5.80 20.62
N LEU A 88 9.90 -6.99 20.05
CA LEU A 88 9.22 -7.30 18.79
C LEU A 88 7.72 -7.43 19.08
N VAL A 89 6.92 -6.59 18.43
CA VAL A 89 5.46 -6.62 18.52
C VAL A 89 4.94 -7.74 17.63
N SER A 90 4.20 -8.69 18.19
CA SER A 90 3.51 -9.76 17.45
C SER A 90 2.08 -9.35 17.07
N TYR A 91 1.44 -10.12 16.20
CA TYR A 91 0.04 -9.89 15.79
C TYR A 91 -0.93 -9.80 16.97
N ASP A 92 -0.79 -10.72 17.94
CA ASP A 92 -1.60 -10.90 19.14
C ASP A 92 -1.10 -10.05 20.33
N THR A 93 -0.32 -8.99 20.07
CA THR A 93 0.16 -8.09 21.13
C THR A 93 -0.99 -7.31 21.76
N ASP A 94 -1.10 -7.41 23.09
CA ASP A 94 -1.97 -6.59 23.93
C ASP A 94 -1.16 -5.44 24.56
N CYS A 95 -1.57 -4.19 24.29
CA CYS A 95 -0.92 -2.98 24.82
C CYS A 95 -0.89 -2.91 26.35
N SER A 96 -1.82 -3.57 27.03
CA SER A 96 -1.88 -3.63 28.50
C SER A 96 -0.93 -4.69 29.09
N ALA A 97 -0.43 -5.62 28.26
CA ALA A 97 0.33 -6.78 28.70
C ALA A 97 1.60 -7.02 27.85
N LEU A 98 2.26 -5.94 27.41
CA LEU A 98 3.42 -5.99 26.50
C LEU A 98 4.48 -7.01 26.92
N ALA A 99 4.80 -7.12 28.21
CA ALA A 99 5.81 -8.07 28.69
C ALA A 99 5.50 -9.53 28.35
N VAL A 100 4.22 -9.90 28.32
CA VAL A 100 3.74 -11.27 28.12
C VAL A 100 3.38 -11.52 26.66
N THR A 101 2.95 -10.50 25.92
CA THR A 101 2.41 -10.65 24.56
C THR A 101 3.40 -10.29 23.46
N THR A 102 4.59 -9.76 23.79
CA THR A 102 5.68 -9.51 22.84
C THR A 102 6.89 -10.42 23.08
N THR A 103 7.84 -10.44 22.15
CA THR A 103 9.16 -11.08 22.34
C THR A 103 10.22 -10.02 22.59
N SER A 104 10.99 -10.12 23.68
CA SER A 104 12.04 -9.14 23.95
C SER A 104 13.30 -9.37 23.11
N MET A 105 14.05 -8.30 22.88
CA MET A 105 15.36 -8.41 22.24
C MET A 105 16.37 -9.22 23.06
N ASP A 106 16.23 -9.29 24.39
CA ASP A 106 17.02 -10.18 25.25
C ASP A 106 16.71 -11.66 24.96
N GLU A 107 15.43 -11.99 24.78
CA GLU A 107 15.01 -13.34 24.41
C GLU A 107 15.54 -13.76 23.04
N LEU A 108 15.63 -12.82 22.09
CA LEU A 108 16.29 -13.03 20.80
C LEU A 108 17.80 -13.26 21.00
N ALA A 109 18.44 -12.37 21.76
CA ALA A 109 19.89 -12.43 22.01
C ALA A 109 20.34 -13.73 22.70
N GLU A 110 19.55 -14.25 23.64
CA GLU A 110 19.81 -15.54 24.28
C GLU A 110 19.73 -16.71 23.29
N ARG A 111 18.81 -16.67 22.32
CA ARG A 111 18.76 -17.67 21.23
C ARG A 111 19.97 -17.56 20.31
N PHE A 112 20.40 -16.35 19.98
CA PHE A 112 21.65 -16.10 19.24
C PHE A 112 22.86 -16.72 19.93
N LYS A 113 22.95 -16.57 21.25
CA LYS A 113 24.04 -17.12 22.06
C LYS A 113 24.00 -18.65 22.15
N LYS A 114 22.81 -19.24 22.24
CA LYS A 114 22.61 -20.70 22.30
C LYS A 114 22.78 -21.40 20.96
N SER A 115 22.60 -20.66 19.86
CA SER A 115 22.73 -21.19 18.50
C SER A 115 24.12 -21.79 18.27
N LYS A 116 24.12 -22.99 17.69
CA LYS A 116 25.33 -23.70 17.27
C LYS A 116 25.65 -23.46 15.79
N ALA A 117 24.81 -22.71 15.08
CA ALA A 117 24.96 -22.46 13.65
C ALA A 117 26.36 -21.96 13.29
N ARG A 118 26.87 -22.39 12.15
CA ARG A 118 28.15 -21.95 11.59
C ARG A 118 28.15 -20.43 11.35
N ALA A 119 27.02 -19.92 10.86
CA ALA A 119 26.79 -18.51 10.64
C ALA A 119 25.34 -18.12 10.92
N ILE A 120 25.14 -16.86 11.35
CA ILE A 120 23.81 -16.30 11.62
C ILE A 120 23.70 -14.94 10.93
N LEU A 121 22.64 -14.74 10.15
CA LEU A 121 22.23 -13.44 9.60
C LEU A 121 20.91 -13.01 10.25
N CYS A 122 20.95 -11.90 10.99
CA CYS A 122 19.78 -11.26 11.59
C CYS A 122 19.48 -9.95 10.89
N ILE A 123 18.25 -9.75 10.44
CA ILE A 123 17.78 -8.49 9.86
C ILE A 123 16.54 -8.05 10.65
N LEU A 124 16.62 -6.88 11.29
CA LEU A 124 15.55 -6.31 12.10
C LEU A 124 15.11 -4.97 11.49
N ASP A 125 14.04 -4.99 10.71
CA ASP A 125 13.38 -3.80 10.17
C ASP A 125 12.22 -3.37 11.07
N CYS A 126 12.57 -2.93 12.27
CA CYS A 126 11.63 -2.41 13.25
C CYS A 126 12.27 -1.30 14.08
N CYS A 127 11.44 -0.43 14.66
CA CYS A 127 11.89 0.66 15.53
C CYS A 127 12.70 0.14 16.73
N PHE A 128 13.67 0.93 17.20
CA PHE A 128 14.46 0.66 18.41
C PHE A 128 15.24 -0.67 18.40
N SER A 129 15.55 -1.20 17.21
CA SER A 129 16.18 -2.52 17.02
C SER A 129 17.68 -2.56 17.35
N GLY A 130 18.39 -1.43 17.33
CA GLY A 130 19.84 -1.36 17.57
C GLY A 130 20.33 -1.49 19.02
N GLY A 131 19.46 -1.71 20.02
CA GLY A 131 19.81 -1.60 21.44
C GLY A 131 20.45 -2.82 22.09
N THR A 132 19.67 -3.90 22.24
CA THR A 132 19.98 -5.01 23.17
C THR A 132 20.69 -6.20 22.53
N PRO A 133 20.29 -6.70 21.33
CA PRO A 133 20.98 -7.83 20.70
C PRO A 133 22.43 -7.47 20.33
N ALA A 134 22.66 -6.18 20.07
CA ALA A 134 23.94 -5.56 19.84
C ALA A 134 24.97 -5.87 20.93
N LYS A 135 24.61 -5.62 22.20
CA LYS A 135 25.51 -5.79 23.36
C LYS A 135 25.85 -7.24 23.64
N VAL A 136 24.93 -8.18 23.36
CA VAL A 136 25.15 -9.61 23.58
C VAL A 136 26.08 -10.21 22.51
N LEU A 137 26.00 -9.70 21.28
CA LEU A 137 26.91 -10.09 20.20
C LEU A 137 28.35 -9.67 20.48
N GLU A 138 28.57 -8.49 21.07
CA GLU A 138 29.90 -8.02 21.52
C GLU A 138 30.53 -8.92 22.61
N GLN A 139 29.72 -9.64 23.38
CA GLN A 139 30.15 -10.44 24.54
C GLN A 139 30.17 -11.96 24.27
N SER A 140 29.85 -12.40 23.06
CA SER A 140 29.70 -13.83 22.75
C SER A 140 31.06 -14.52 22.47
N PRO A 141 31.36 -15.68 23.08
CA PRO A 141 32.63 -16.38 22.89
C PRO A 141 32.75 -17.05 21.50
N ILE A 142 33.98 -17.08 20.98
CA ILE A 142 34.36 -17.62 19.67
C ILE A 142 34.45 -19.16 19.74
N SER A 143 33.72 -19.87 18.87
CA SER A 143 33.91 -21.31 18.70
C SER A 143 35.02 -21.56 17.66
N ARG A 144 36.18 -22.02 18.13
CA ARG A 144 37.31 -22.42 17.28
C ARG A 144 37.09 -23.84 16.77
N LEU A 145 36.67 -24.06 15.52
CA LEU A 145 36.75 -25.38 14.89
C LEU A 145 36.63 -25.34 13.36
N ALA A 146 37.72 -25.69 12.66
CA ALA A 146 37.90 -26.27 11.32
C ALA A 146 37.36 -25.57 10.04
N GLU A 147 38.26 -25.34 9.08
CA GLU A 147 37.99 -24.96 7.69
C GLU A 147 37.53 -26.18 6.87
N SER A 148 36.52 -25.98 6.01
CA SER A 148 36.19 -26.91 4.92
C SER A 148 35.98 -26.10 3.63
N PRO A 149 36.56 -26.51 2.49
CA PRO A 149 36.32 -25.88 1.20
C PRO A 149 35.05 -26.48 0.56
N PHE A 150 34.37 -25.64 -0.24
CA PHE A 150 33.13 -25.90 -1.01
C PHE A 150 31.81 -25.70 -0.26
N ASP A 151 31.33 -24.44 -0.25
CA ASP A 151 29.92 -24.04 -0.04
C ASP A 151 29.70 -22.64 -0.66
N ALA A 152 28.51 -22.34 -1.17
CA ALA A 152 28.16 -21.04 -1.77
C ALA A 152 28.11 -19.86 -0.77
N ILE A 153 28.21 -20.15 0.53
CA ILE A 153 28.37 -19.18 1.60
C ILE A 153 29.69 -19.49 2.30
N THR A 154 30.63 -18.54 2.30
CA THR A 154 31.96 -18.72 2.89
C THR A 154 32.10 -17.93 4.20
N GLY A 155 32.87 -18.50 5.13
CA GLY A 155 33.19 -17.93 6.46
C GLY A 155 32.28 -18.37 7.61
N LYS A 156 32.60 -17.86 8.80
CA LYS A 156 31.90 -18.11 10.08
C LYS A 156 31.61 -16.80 10.77
N GLY A 157 30.45 -16.70 11.40
CA GLY A 157 30.18 -15.53 12.22
C GLY A 157 28.72 -15.14 12.34
N ARG A 158 28.49 -14.12 13.16
CA ARG A 158 27.17 -13.58 13.43
C ARG A 158 27.10 -12.16 12.89
N ILE A 159 26.08 -11.88 12.08
CA ILE A 159 25.79 -10.56 11.54
C ILE A 159 24.40 -10.15 12.00
N LEU A 160 24.29 -8.95 12.55
CA LEU A 160 23.04 -8.27 12.85
C LEU A 160 22.98 -6.96 12.08
N ILE A 161 21.88 -6.79 11.36
CA ILE A 161 21.52 -5.56 10.65
C ILE A 161 20.22 -5.08 11.26
N ALA A 162 20.22 -3.91 11.88
CA ALA A 162 19.05 -3.27 12.46
C ALA A 162 18.74 -1.99 11.70
N ALA A 163 17.45 -1.71 11.46
CA ALA A 163 16.99 -0.58 10.66
C ALA A 163 17.35 0.77 11.24
N SER A 164 17.42 0.87 12.57
CA SER A 164 17.66 2.13 13.27
C SER A 164 18.44 1.93 14.56
N ALA A 165 19.02 3.03 15.06
CA ALA A 165 19.63 3.06 16.37
C ALA A 165 18.60 2.81 17.49
N ALA A 166 19.07 2.49 18.69
CA ALA A 166 18.23 2.15 19.85
C ALA A 166 17.20 3.21 20.26
N HIS A 167 17.35 4.45 19.79
CA HIS A 167 16.49 5.61 20.12
C HIS A 167 15.83 6.22 18.88
N GLU A 168 15.86 5.52 17.76
CA GLU A 168 15.41 6.02 16.46
C GLU A 168 14.33 5.10 15.87
N ALA A 169 13.38 5.70 15.14
CA ALA A 169 12.32 4.97 14.45
C ALA A 169 12.81 4.36 13.14
N ALA A 170 12.17 3.27 12.71
CA ALA A 170 12.29 2.71 11.37
C ALA A 170 11.09 3.16 10.54
N TRP A 171 11.31 3.48 9.26
CA TRP A 171 10.31 4.06 8.37
C TRP A 171 10.11 3.23 7.10
N GLU A 172 8.89 3.31 6.57
CA GLU A 172 8.51 2.74 5.27
C GLU A 172 8.86 3.72 4.16
N GLN A 173 9.42 3.23 3.07
CA GLN A 173 9.72 4.03 1.88
C GLN A 173 8.43 4.27 1.08
N PRO A 174 7.97 5.52 0.95
CA PRO A 174 6.76 5.83 0.19
C PRO A 174 6.84 5.33 -1.25
N GLY A 175 5.70 4.83 -1.76
CA GLY A 175 5.54 4.37 -3.14
C GLY A 175 6.13 2.99 -3.47
N THR A 176 7.06 2.45 -2.66
CA THR A 176 7.66 1.12 -2.91
C THR A 176 6.94 -0.01 -2.17
N GLY A 177 6.29 0.33 -1.05
CA GLY A 177 5.68 -0.64 -0.13
C GLY A 177 6.70 -1.44 0.68
N HIS A 178 7.95 -0.96 0.81
CA HIS A 178 9.01 -1.62 1.57
C HIS A 178 9.55 -0.71 2.68
N GLY A 179 10.10 -1.28 3.76
CA GLY A 179 10.92 -0.56 4.74
C GLY A 179 12.18 0.03 4.10
N LEU A 180 12.67 1.18 4.60
CA LEU A 180 13.86 1.84 4.05
C LEU A 180 15.11 0.94 4.11
N LEU A 181 15.27 0.16 5.18
CA LEU A 181 16.36 -0.80 5.29
C LEU A 181 16.16 -1.96 4.32
N THR A 182 14.97 -2.58 4.35
CA THR A 182 14.69 -3.75 3.50
C THR A 182 14.83 -3.42 2.02
N LYS A 183 14.35 -2.25 1.58
CA LYS A 183 14.50 -1.80 0.19
C LYS A 183 15.96 -1.62 -0.21
N ALA A 184 16.76 -0.94 0.62
CA ALA A 184 18.19 -0.79 0.38
C ALA A 184 18.91 -2.15 0.32
N LEU A 185 18.54 -3.08 1.21
CA LEU A 185 19.10 -4.43 1.25
C LEU A 185 18.73 -5.24 0.01
N ILE A 186 17.46 -5.24 -0.41
CA ILE A 186 17.02 -5.89 -1.64
C ILE A 186 17.79 -5.33 -2.84
N ASP A 187 17.88 -4.00 -2.96
CA ASP A 187 18.56 -3.38 -4.11
C ASP A 187 20.04 -3.74 -4.15
N VAL A 188 20.76 -3.62 -3.03
CA VAL A 188 22.20 -3.95 -3.00
C VAL A 188 22.45 -5.43 -3.26
N LEU A 189 21.57 -6.31 -2.78
CA LEU A 189 21.74 -7.76 -2.92
C LEU A 189 21.27 -8.31 -4.27
N THR A 190 20.46 -7.56 -5.02
CA THR A 190 19.91 -7.99 -6.33
C THR A 190 20.46 -7.20 -7.51
N ASP A 191 20.82 -5.93 -7.33
CA ASP A 191 21.27 -4.99 -8.36
C ASP A 191 22.80 -4.83 -8.35
N THR A 192 23.50 -5.95 -8.52
CA THR A 192 24.95 -5.97 -8.64
C THR A 192 25.41 -6.86 -9.77
N GLU A 193 26.49 -6.47 -10.45
CA GLU A 193 27.14 -7.31 -11.47
C GLU A 193 27.95 -8.45 -10.84
N LYS A 194 28.24 -8.37 -9.53
CA LYS A 194 28.99 -9.41 -8.82
C LYS A 194 28.13 -10.65 -8.59
N ALA A 195 28.69 -11.82 -8.88
CA ALA A 195 28.02 -13.10 -8.60
C ALA A 195 27.90 -13.39 -7.10
N GLU A 196 28.83 -12.86 -6.30
CA GLU A 196 28.92 -13.04 -4.87
C GLU A 196 29.08 -11.68 -4.17
N ILE A 197 28.43 -11.53 -3.01
CA ILE A 197 28.33 -10.30 -2.26
C ILE A 197 28.80 -10.57 -0.83
N SER A 198 29.87 -9.89 -0.43
CA SER A 198 30.26 -9.81 0.97
C SER A 198 29.36 -8.80 1.68
N LEU A 199 28.58 -9.27 2.67
CA LEU A 199 27.71 -8.38 3.44
C LEU A 199 28.50 -7.30 4.19
N THR A 200 29.72 -7.60 4.63
CA THR A 200 30.56 -6.61 5.32
C THR A 200 31.00 -5.47 4.40
N SER A 201 31.18 -5.75 3.10
CA SER A 201 31.52 -4.73 2.10
C SER A 201 30.29 -3.96 1.59
N ALA A 202 29.11 -4.56 1.69
CA ALA A 202 27.84 -3.95 1.30
C ALA A 202 27.27 -2.99 2.36
N VAL A 203 27.77 -3.04 3.61
CA VAL A 203 27.29 -2.23 4.74
C VAL A 203 27.25 -0.74 4.42
N ASP A 204 28.33 -0.18 3.87
CA ASP A 204 28.41 1.25 3.58
C ASP A 204 27.37 1.66 2.54
N GLU A 205 27.19 0.86 1.50
CA GLU A 205 26.20 1.13 0.45
C GLU A 205 24.76 1.04 0.97
N ILE A 206 24.43 0.00 1.75
CA ILE A 206 23.10 -0.15 2.36
C ILE A 206 22.85 1.03 3.30
N THR A 207 23.82 1.40 4.14
CA THR A 207 23.71 2.53 5.07
C THR A 207 23.48 3.84 4.33
N THR A 208 24.25 4.11 3.28
CA THR A 208 24.11 5.32 2.47
C THR A 208 22.74 5.38 1.81
N ARG A 209 22.30 4.30 1.14
CA ARG A 209 20.98 4.27 0.49
C ARG A 209 19.84 4.50 1.49
N THR A 210 19.86 3.84 2.64
CA THR A 210 18.85 4.04 3.69
C THR A 210 18.83 5.48 4.21
N ARG A 211 20.00 6.08 4.49
CA ARG A 211 20.08 7.47 4.97
C ARG A 211 19.63 8.48 3.92
N THR A 212 20.05 8.31 2.68
CA THR A 212 19.64 9.21 1.58
C THR A 212 18.12 9.21 1.39
N GLU A 213 17.49 8.05 1.43
CA GLU A 213 16.03 7.97 1.33
C GLU A 213 15.31 8.48 2.58
N ALA A 214 15.87 8.27 3.78
CA ALA A 214 15.33 8.88 5.01
C ALA A 214 15.36 10.41 4.95
N GLU A 215 16.49 11.00 4.54
CA GLU A 215 16.64 12.45 4.37
C GLU A 215 15.66 13.00 3.33
N ARG A 216 15.45 12.27 2.22
CA ARG A 216 14.49 12.65 1.17
C ARG A 216 13.06 12.79 1.71
N ILE A 217 12.66 11.93 2.65
CA ILE A 217 11.33 11.99 3.27
C ILE A 217 11.29 12.89 4.53
N GLY A 218 12.40 13.55 4.86
CA GLY A 218 12.50 14.51 5.96
C GLY A 218 12.63 13.86 7.35
N VAL A 219 13.09 12.61 7.42
CA VAL A 219 13.32 11.88 8.68
C VAL A 219 14.77 11.42 8.81
N ALA A 220 15.15 10.93 9.98
CA ALA A 220 16.42 10.25 10.19
C ALA A 220 16.18 8.75 10.34
N GLN A 221 17.03 7.96 9.69
CA GLN A 221 17.15 6.52 9.93
C GLN A 221 18.61 6.09 9.74
N ASN A 222 19.23 5.59 10.80
CA ASN A 222 20.63 5.17 10.82
C ASN A 222 20.72 3.68 11.11
N PRO A 223 20.90 2.84 10.06
CA PRO A 223 21.09 1.41 10.25
C PRO A 223 22.28 1.10 11.16
N VAL A 224 22.11 0.09 12.00
CA VAL A 224 23.15 -0.43 12.89
C VAL A 224 23.60 -1.79 12.35
N PHE A 225 24.90 -1.91 12.12
CA PHE A 225 25.53 -3.14 11.65
C PHE A 225 26.50 -3.65 12.70
N ILE A 226 26.29 -4.89 13.14
CA ILE A 226 27.15 -5.55 14.11
C ILE A 226 27.59 -6.86 13.50
N ASN A 227 28.90 -6.99 13.32
CA ASN A 227 29.49 -8.14 12.70
C ASN A 227 30.55 -8.73 13.62
N HIS A 228 30.57 -10.06 13.69
CA HIS A 228 31.65 -10.83 14.29
C HIS A 228 31.90 -12.02 13.38
N VAL A 229 32.76 -11.83 12.38
CA VAL A 229 33.02 -12.78 11.28
C VAL A 229 34.50 -13.07 11.12
N GLU A 230 34.84 -14.37 11.06
CA GLU A 230 36.14 -14.87 10.63
C GLU A 230 36.03 -15.32 9.16
N GLY A 231 36.78 -14.67 8.27
CA GLY A 231 36.79 -14.96 6.82
C GLY A 231 35.71 -14.26 5.99
N GLY A 232 34.92 -13.36 6.59
CA GLY A 232 33.77 -12.69 5.95
C GLY A 232 32.50 -13.54 5.97
N LEU A 233 31.35 -12.98 5.55
CA LEU A 233 30.15 -13.76 5.24
C LEU A 233 29.69 -13.35 3.84
N VAL A 234 29.92 -14.24 2.88
CA VAL A 234 29.63 -14.02 1.47
C VAL A 234 28.35 -14.76 1.11
N PHE A 235 27.42 -14.07 0.44
CA PHE A 235 26.24 -14.68 -0.14
C PHE A 235 26.30 -14.61 -1.65
N PRO A 236 25.71 -15.57 -2.39
CA PRO A 236 25.44 -15.34 -3.80
C PRO A 236 24.50 -14.14 -3.95
N ARG A 237 24.62 -13.43 -5.07
CA ARG A 237 23.65 -12.42 -5.48
C ARG A 237 22.25 -13.02 -5.44
N LEU A 238 21.31 -12.31 -4.82
CA LEU A 238 19.93 -12.74 -4.77
C LEU A 238 19.28 -12.58 -6.15
N VAL A 239 18.61 -13.63 -6.61
CA VAL A 239 17.97 -13.69 -7.93
C VAL A 239 16.48 -13.98 -7.75
N PRO A 240 15.58 -13.08 -8.24
CA PRO A 240 14.15 -13.36 -8.31
C PRO A 240 13.86 -14.65 -9.08
N GLY A 241 13.09 -15.55 -8.48
CA GLY A 241 12.68 -16.81 -9.10
C GLY A 241 11.18 -17.06 -8.99
N LYS A 242 10.81 -18.34 -9.00
CA LYS A 242 9.40 -18.76 -9.05
C LYS A 242 8.58 -18.25 -7.87
N ARG A 243 9.14 -18.24 -6.65
CA ARG A 243 8.41 -17.75 -5.46
C ARG A 243 8.27 -16.24 -5.52
N TYR A 244 9.32 -15.53 -5.91
CA TYR A 244 9.30 -14.08 -6.02
C TYR A 244 8.27 -13.63 -7.05
N TYR A 245 8.27 -14.20 -8.26
CA TYR A 245 7.28 -13.85 -9.29
C TYR A 245 5.87 -14.35 -9.00
N LYS A 246 5.69 -15.32 -8.09
CA LYS A 246 4.36 -15.68 -7.60
C LYS A 246 3.81 -14.62 -6.64
N ALA A 247 4.65 -14.07 -5.77
CA ALA A 247 4.28 -13.02 -4.82
C ALA A 247 4.23 -11.62 -5.47
N PHE A 248 5.12 -11.36 -6.42
CA PHE A 248 5.30 -10.11 -7.14
C PHE A 248 5.28 -10.36 -8.66
N PRO A 249 4.12 -10.77 -9.20
CA PRO A 249 4.02 -11.07 -10.63
C PRO A 249 4.36 -9.84 -11.47
N GLU A 250 5.20 -10.05 -12.48
CA GLU A 250 5.42 -9.03 -13.50
C GLU A 250 4.09 -8.67 -14.14
N ARG A 251 3.79 -7.37 -14.15
CA ARG A 251 2.55 -6.86 -14.69
C ARG A 251 2.62 -6.93 -16.21
N LYS A 252 2.14 -8.03 -16.78
CA LYS A 252 1.96 -8.09 -18.23
C LYS A 252 0.96 -7.02 -18.64
N VAL A 253 1.32 -6.29 -19.68
CA VAL A 253 0.47 -5.32 -20.35
C VAL A 253 -0.62 -6.10 -21.09
N GLN A 254 -1.65 -6.53 -20.35
CA GLN A 254 -2.81 -7.19 -20.93
C GLN A 254 -3.77 -6.11 -21.46
N VAL A 255 -4.41 -6.40 -22.59
CA VAL A 255 -5.47 -5.57 -23.15
C VAL A 255 -6.78 -6.28 -22.84
N LEU A 256 -7.64 -5.62 -22.08
CA LEU A 256 -8.98 -6.10 -21.76
C LEU A 256 -9.87 -6.05 -23.00
N SER A 257 -10.67 -7.09 -23.19
CA SER A 257 -11.73 -7.14 -24.21
C SER A 257 -13.00 -6.38 -23.78
N GLY A 258 -13.21 -6.25 -22.47
CA GLY A 258 -14.42 -5.67 -21.88
C GLY A 258 -15.08 -6.57 -20.84
N ALA A 259 -14.77 -7.87 -20.83
CA ALA A 259 -15.28 -8.80 -19.83
C ALA A 259 -14.74 -8.47 -18.44
N ILE A 260 -15.62 -8.39 -17.43
CA ILE A 260 -15.24 -8.06 -16.06
C ILE A 260 -14.39 -9.15 -15.42
N GLU A 261 -14.54 -10.39 -15.86
CA GLU A 261 -13.78 -11.54 -15.38
C GLU A 261 -12.28 -11.40 -15.63
N GLU A 262 -11.90 -10.69 -16.69
CA GLU A 262 -10.50 -10.45 -17.04
C GLU A 262 -9.78 -9.58 -16.00
N LEU A 263 -10.52 -8.83 -15.18
CA LEU A 263 -9.95 -8.02 -14.10
C LEU A 263 -9.27 -8.88 -13.01
N ALA A 264 -9.63 -10.17 -12.89
CA ALA A 264 -8.89 -11.10 -12.04
C ALA A 264 -7.43 -11.26 -12.49
N GLY A 265 -7.16 -11.13 -13.79
CA GLY A 265 -5.80 -11.13 -14.36
C GLY A 265 -4.95 -9.93 -13.94
N PHE A 266 -5.58 -8.87 -13.42
CA PHE A 266 -4.94 -7.70 -12.83
C PHE A 266 -4.87 -7.77 -11.29
N GLY A 267 -5.12 -8.95 -10.70
CA GLY A 267 -5.01 -9.18 -9.26
C GLY A 267 -6.25 -8.75 -8.46
N ILE A 268 -7.36 -8.41 -9.12
CA ILE A 268 -8.62 -8.17 -8.41
C ILE A 268 -9.18 -9.50 -7.89
N PRO A 269 -9.61 -9.61 -6.62
CA PRO A 269 -10.09 -10.89 -6.08
C PRO A 269 -11.27 -11.46 -6.89
N PRO A 270 -11.27 -12.77 -7.20
CA PRO A 270 -12.37 -13.40 -7.93
C PRO A 270 -13.73 -13.21 -7.27
N GLU A 271 -13.76 -13.10 -5.94
CA GLU A 271 -14.97 -12.84 -5.15
C GLU A 271 -15.57 -11.45 -5.46
N VAL A 272 -14.71 -10.44 -5.61
CA VAL A 272 -15.12 -9.09 -6.02
C VAL A 272 -15.64 -9.10 -7.45
N VAL A 273 -14.92 -9.74 -8.37
CA VAL A 273 -15.34 -9.93 -9.76
C VAL A 273 -16.72 -10.60 -9.83
N GLY A 274 -16.96 -11.60 -8.98
CA GLY A 274 -18.25 -12.27 -8.85
C GLY A 274 -19.39 -11.35 -8.40
N LYS A 275 -19.11 -10.36 -7.53
CA LYS A 275 -20.08 -9.33 -7.12
C LYS A 275 -20.33 -8.28 -8.22
N TRP A 276 -19.34 -7.97 -9.04
CA TRP A 276 -19.47 -7.01 -10.14
C TRP A 276 -20.17 -7.55 -11.37
N LYS A 277 -19.97 -8.83 -11.70
CA LYS A 277 -20.61 -9.48 -12.85
C LYS A 277 -22.13 -9.22 -12.95
N PRO A 278 -22.96 -9.38 -11.89
CA PRO A 278 -24.38 -9.05 -11.95
C PRO A 278 -24.67 -7.55 -12.00
N ARG A 279 -23.80 -6.69 -11.46
CA ARG A 279 -23.96 -5.21 -11.49
C ARG A 279 -23.64 -4.62 -12.86
N TYR A 280 -22.77 -5.29 -13.61
CA TYR A 280 -22.26 -4.86 -14.90
C TYR A 280 -22.29 -6.01 -15.93
N PRO A 281 -23.49 -6.48 -16.31
CA PRO A 281 -23.65 -7.67 -17.15
C PRO A 281 -23.08 -7.49 -18.58
N ALA A 282 -22.98 -6.25 -19.05
CA ALA A 282 -22.39 -5.90 -20.34
C ALA A 282 -20.86 -5.69 -20.27
N GLY A 283 -20.25 -5.87 -19.08
CA GLY A 283 -18.83 -5.62 -18.86
C GLY A 283 -18.47 -4.13 -18.79
N LEU A 284 -17.23 -3.81 -19.12
CA LEU A 284 -16.70 -2.45 -19.16
C LEU A 284 -17.11 -1.74 -20.44
N ASN A 285 -17.54 -0.48 -20.30
CA ASN A 285 -17.85 0.37 -21.45
C ASN A 285 -16.59 0.94 -22.12
N ALA A 286 -16.75 1.61 -23.27
CA ALA A 286 -15.64 2.15 -24.05
C ALA A 286 -14.75 3.12 -23.26
N LEU A 287 -15.34 4.01 -22.45
CA LEU A 287 -14.60 4.95 -21.60
C LEU A 287 -13.72 4.22 -20.58
N GLN A 288 -14.28 3.22 -19.90
CA GLN A 288 -13.57 2.42 -18.91
C GLN A 288 -12.47 1.58 -19.55
N LEU A 289 -12.74 0.99 -20.72
CA LEU A 289 -11.75 0.26 -21.50
C LEU A 289 -10.60 1.14 -21.96
N GLU A 290 -10.85 2.36 -22.42
CA GLU A 290 -9.79 3.28 -22.80
C GLU A 290 -8.93 3.68 -21.59
N ALA A 291 -9.55 3.96 -20.44
CA ALA A 291 -8.84 4.26 -19.20
C ALA A 291 -7.92 3.10 -18.76
N VAL A 292 -8.38 1.85 -18.85
CA VAL A 292 -7.58 0.69 -18.44
C VAL A 292 -6.52 0.33 -19.50
N ASN A 293 -6.92 0.21 -20.77
CA ASN A 293 -6.05 -0.33 -21.82
C ASN A 293 -5.07 0.70 -22.37
N LYS A 294 -5.52 1.92 -22.66
CA LYS A 294 -4.69 2.95 -23.29
C LYS A 294 -3.92 3.74 -22.24
N HIS A 295 -4.63 4.19 -21.20
CA HIS A 295 -4.05 5.03 -20.14
C HIS A 295 -3.46 4.23 -18.98
N ARG A 296 -3.56 2.89 -19.00
CA ARG A 296 -2.87 1.99 -18.06
C ARG A 296 -3.15 2.28 -16.59
N VAL A 297 -4.38 2.69 -16.26
CA VAL A 297 -4.80 2.98 -14.87
C VAL A 297 -4.51 1.80 -13.93
N LEU A 298 -4.70 0.56 -14.38
CA LEU A 298 -4.40 -0.64 -13.56
C LEU A 298 -2.91 -0.92 -13.34
N LEU A 299 -2.02 -0.19 -14.04
CA LEU A 299 -0.57 -0.25 -13.84
C LEU A 299 -0.06 0.89 -12.94
N GLY A 300 -0.94 1.77 -12.46
CA GLY A 300 -0.59 2.90 -11.57
C GLY A 300 -0.50 4.25 -12.25
N ASN A 301 -0.82 4.36 -13.55
CA ASN A 301 -0.76 5.64 -14.27
C ASN A 301 -1.87 6.58 -13.79
N SER A 302 -1.49 7.82 -13.48
CA SER A 302 -2.44 8.87 -13.11
C SER A 302 -3.22 9.38 -14.32
N LEU A 303 -4.53 9.62 -14.15
CA LEU A 303 -5.43 9.97 -15.25
C LEU A 303 -6.51 10.97 -14.78
N LEU A 304 -6.72 12.02 -15.58
CA LEU A 304 -7.88 12.91 -15.52
C LEU A 304 -8.93 12.42 -16.53
N VAL A 305 -10.07 11.94 -16.04
CA VAL A 305 -11.21 11.51 -16.84
C VAL A 305 -12.29 12.58 -16.81
N VAL A 306 -12.56 13.19 -17.97
CA VAL A 306 -13.62 14.17 -18.17
C VAL A 306 -14.71 13.54 -19.02
N ALA A 307 -15.88 13.29 -18.44
CA ALA A 307 -17.00 12.67 -19.14
C ALA A 307 -18.35 13.10 -18.55
N PRO A 308 -19.46 13.06 -19.30
CA PRO A 308 -20.79 13.35 -18.76
C PRO A 308 -21.13 12.50 -17.53
N THR A 309 -21.95 13.04 -16.63
CA THR A 309 -22.59 12.24 -15.56
C THR A 309 -23.34 11.08 -16.20
N SER A 310 -23.36 9.90 -15.56
CA SER A 310 -23.82 8.60 -16.10
C SER A 310 -22.86 7.81 -17.00
N SER A 311 -21.69 8.35 -17.38
CA SER A 311 -20.71 7.61 -18.22
C SER A 311 -19.96 6.48 -17.51
N GLY A 312 -20.26 6.23 -16.23
CA GLY A 312 -19.63 5.17 -15.44
C GLY A 312 -18.22 5.49 -14.93
N LYS A 313 -17.85 6.78 -14.79
CA LYS A 313 -16.55 7.24 -14.29
C LYS A 313 -16.15 6.58 -12.95
N THR A 314 -17.09 6.46 -12.02
CA THR A 314 -16.84 5.94 -10.67
C THR A 314 -16.26 4.53 -10.68
N LEU A 315 -16.67 3.66 -11.63
CA LEU A 315 -16.14 2.30 -11.72
C LEU A 315 -14.64 2.28 -12.05
N ILE A 316 -14.13 3.27 -12.79
CA ILE A 316 -12.68 3.40 -13.06
C ILE A 316 -11.93 3.58 -11.73
N GLY A 317 -12.46 4.42 -10.83
CA GLY A 317 -11.88 4.63 -9.50
C GLY A 317 -12.01 3.42 -8.59
N GLU A 318 -13.14 2.73 -8.65
CA GLU A 318 -13.39 1.52 -7.86
C GLU A 318 -12.45 0.38 -8.25
N ILE A 319 -12.23 0.18 -9.56
CA ILE A 319 -11.28 -0.80 -10.11
C ILE A 319 -9.85 -0.46 -9.69
N ALA A 320 -9.44 0.80 -9.81
CA ALA A 320 -8.11 1.26 -9.38
C ALA A 320 -7.92 1.12 -7.86
N ALA A 321 -8.95 1.42 -7.07
CA ALA A 321 -8.89 1.36 -5.61
C ALA A 321 -8.66 -0.07 -5.12
N LEU A 322 -9.41 -1.04 -5.64
CA LEU A 322 -9.21 -2.43 -5.29
C LEU A 322 -7.86 -2.96 -5.75
N ARG A 323 -7.38 -2.51 -6.92
CA ARG A 323 -6.02 -2.81 -7.36
C ARG A 323 -4.97 -2.32 -6.35
N SER A 324 -5.08 -1.06 -5.92
CA SER A 324 -4.20 -0.46 -4.89
C SER A 324 -4.24 -1.26 -3.58
N VAL A 325 -5.44 -1.64 -3.11
CA VAL A 325 -5.62 -2.46 -1.90
C VAL A 325 -4.97 -3.84 -2.03
N THR A 326 -5.09 -4.49 -3.19
CA THR A 326 -4.46 -5.80 -3.43
C THR A 326 -2.93 -5.73 -3.47
N ASP A 327 -2.37 -4.55 -3.77
CA ASP A 327 -0.93 -4.30 -3.68
C ASP A 327 -0.45 -3.97 -2.26
N GLY A 328 -1.34 -4.01 -1.27
CA GLY A 328 -1.06 -3.71 0.14
C GLY A 328 -1.09 -2.22 0.47
N GLN A 329 -1.53 -1.37 -0.45
CA GLN A 329 -1.59 0.09 -0.28
C GLN A 329 -3.00 0.55 0.10
N LYS A 330 -3.11 1.80 0.54
CA LYS A 330 -4.39 2.42 0.90
C LYS A 330 -4.98 3.21 -0.27
N ALA A 331 -6.30 3.18 -0.42
CA ALA A 331 -7.02 3.99 -1.39
C ALA A 331 -7.93 5.01 -0.70
N VAL A 332 -7.97 6.24 -1.21
CA VAL A 332 -8.84 7.31 -0.72
C VAL A 332 -9.71 7.84 -1.85
N PHE A 333 -11.01 8.00 -1.60
CA PHE A 333 -11.91 8.80 -2.43
C PHE A 333 -12.19 10.13 -1.75
N LEU A 334 -12.05 11.20 -2.52
CA LEU A 334 -12.37 12.57 -2.12
C LEU A 334 -13.67 12.97 -2.82
N LEU A 335 -14.67 13.32 -2.02
CA LEU A 335 -16.02 13.61 -2.50
C LEU A 335 -16.45 15.03 -2.11
N PRO A 336 -17.19 15.77 -2.96
CA PRO A 336 -17.58 17.15 -2.70
C PRO A 336 -18.65 17.28 -1.61
N TYR A 337 -19.49 16.26 -1.43
CA TYR A 337 -20.64 16.32 -0.53
C TYR A 337 -20.67 15.15 0.42
N ARG A 338 -21.08 15.42 1.67
CA ARG A 338 -21.24 14.42 2.73
C ARG A 338 -22.24 13.33 2.33
N ALA A 339 -23.36 13.71 1.71
CA ALA A 339 -24.38 12.77 1.27
C ALA A 339 -23.81 11.73 0.28
N LEU A 340 -22.99 12.19 -0.68
CA LEU A 340 -22.36 11.31 -1.65
C LEU A 340 -21.33 10.38 -1.00
N ALA A 341 -20.53 10.89 -0.05
CA ALA A 341 -19.60 10.08 0.71
C ALA A 341 -20.32 9.01 1.56
N ASN A 342 -21.49 9.33 2.13
CA ASN A 342 -22.31 8.39 2.89
C ASN A 342 -22.89 7.29 1.99
N GLU A 343 -23.47 7.67 0.86
CA GLU A 343 -24.00 6.72 -0.14
C GLU A 343 -22.92 5.75 -0.61
N LYS A 344 -21.75 6.27 -0.98
CA LYS A 344 -20.61 5.43 -1.40
C LYS A 344 -20.11 4.53 -0.28
N TYR A 345 -20.15 4.99 0.97
CA TYR A 345 -19.76 4.18 2.11
C TYR A 345 -20.69 2.99 2.29
N GLU A 346 -21.99 3.21 2.22
CA GLU A 346 -22.99 2.14 2.35
C GLU A 346 -22.83 1.12 1.22
N ASP A 347 -22.65 1.59 -0.02
CA ASP A 347 -22.38 0.73 -1.19
C ASP A 347 -21.10 -0.09 -1.01
N PHE A 348 -19.99 0.55 -0.66
CA PHE A 348 -18.68 -0.11 -0.57
C PHE A 348 -18.63 -1.06 0.62
N ALA A 349 -19.17 -0.68 1.77
CA ALA A 349 -19.24 -1.54 2.94
C ALA A 349 -20.08 -2.79 2.67
N ALA A 350 -21.21 -2.65 1.96
CA ALA A 350 -22.06 -3.77 1.60
C ALA A 350 -21.40 -4.72 0.57
N LEU A 351 -20.68 -4.18 -0.41
CA LEU A 351 -20.03 -4.96 -1.46
C LEU A 351 -18.74 -5.63 -0.98
N TYR A 352 -17.91 -4.91 -0.23
CA TYR A 352 -16.53 -5.28 0.06
C TYR A 352 -16.28 -5.71 1.51
N GLY A 353 -17.13 -5.29 2.46
CA GLY A 353 -16.94 -5.61 3.87
C GLY A 353 -16.92 -7.11 4.16
N ALA A 354 -17.80 -7.88 3.50
CA ALA A 354 -17.85 -9.33 3.62
C ALA A 354 -16.62 -10.05 3.03
N LEU A 355 -15.82 -9.34 2.23
CA LEU A 355 -14.58 -9.85 1.61
C LEU A 355 -13.33 -9.45 2.41
N GLY A 356 -13.51 -8.93 3.63
CA GLY A 356 -12.41 -8.52 4.52
C GLY A 356 -11.76 -7.19 4.15
N ILE A 357 -12.34 -6.43 3.21
CA ILE A 357 -11.87 -5.10 2.84
C ILE A 357 -12.52 -4.08 3.77
N ARG A 358 -11.69 -3.36 4.54
CA ARG A 358 -12.17 -2.38 5.52
C ARG A 358 -12.43 -1.06 4.84
N VAL A 359 -13.69 -0.66 4.84
CA VAL A 359 -14.14 0.63 4.31
C VAL A 359 -14.35 1.59 5.46
N ALA A 360 -13.74 2.76 5.42
CA ALA A 360 -13.88 3.81 6.42
C ALA A 360 -14.46 5.09 5.81
N ARG A 361 -15.11 5.91 6.64
CA ARG A 361 -15.72 7.18 6.25
C ARG A 361 -15.31 8.29 7.19
N CYS A 362 -15.08 9.50 6.67
CA CYS A 362 -14.91 10.69 7.51
C CYS A 362 -15.52 11.94 6.85
N THR A 363 -16.66 12.41 7.38
CA THR A 363 -17.51 13.43 6.75
C THR A 363 -18.01 14.49 7.73
N GLY A 364 -17.13 15.03 8.59
CA GLY A 364 -17.41 16.14 9.51
C GLY A 364 -18.30 15.74 10.70
N ASP A 365 -19.55 15.37 10.43
CA ASP A 365 -20.51 14.90 11.43
C ASP A 365 -20.21 13.44 11.85
N TYR A 366 -19.59 12.66 10.96
CA TYR A 366 -19.09 11.31 11.20
C TYR A 366 -17.56 11.35 11.25
N SER A 367 -17.03 11.81 12.38
CA SER A 367 -15.58 11.81 12.69
C SER A 367 -15.17 10.64 13.59
N ASP A 368 -16.12 9.79 13.96
CA ASP A 368 -15.94 8.61 14.81
C ASP A 368 -14.94 7.60 14.22
N GLN A 369 -14.88 7.50 12.89
CA GLN A 369 -13.92 6.63 12.19
C GLN A 369 -12.61 7.35 11.79
N ALA A 370 -12.43 8.62 12.15
CA ALA A 370 -11.18 9.34 11.86
C ALA A 370 -9.97 8.68 12.51
N ALA A 371 -10.15 8.11 13.71
CA ALA A 371 -9.10 7.36 14.40
C ALA A 371 -8.64 6.11 13.61
N LEU A 372 -9.56 5.42 12.93
CA LEU A 372 -9.22 4.28 12.06
C LEU A 372 -8.37 4.73 10.88
N ILE A 373 -8.71 5.88 10.27
CA ILE A 373 -7.96 6.45 9.16
C ILE A 373 -6.56 6.88 9.62
N MET A 374 -6.46 7.61 10.74
CA MET A 374 -5.18 8.08 11.28
C MET A 374 -4.25 6.94 11.73
N SER A 375 -4.82 5.81 12.17
CA SER A 375 -4.08 4.60 12.56
C SER A 375 -3.81 3.62 11.39
N GLY A 376 -4.23 3.95 10.16
CA GLY A 376 -4.05 3.10 8.99
C GLY A 376 -4.95 1.85 8.94
N ARG A 377 -5.91 1.73 9.87
CA ARG A 377 -6.86 0.60 10.02
C ARG A 377 -8.04 0.66 9.05
N TYR A 378 -7.75 0.91 7.79
CA TYR A 378 -8.70 0.91 6.68
C TYR A 378 -7.99 0.38 5.43
N ASP A 379 -8.73 0.02 4.39
CA ASP A 379 -8.17 -0.31 3.09
C ASP A 379 -8.67 0.69 2.03
N VAL A 380 -9.95 1.07 2.10
CA VAL A 380 -10.54 2.17 1.33
C VAL A 380 -11.16 3.20 2.28
N ALA A 381 -10.85 4.48 2.11
CA ALA A 381 -11.48 5.55 2.87
C ALA A 381 -12.24 6.54 1.96
N LEU A 382 -13.41 6.96 2.42
CA LEU A 382 -14.28 7.92 1.73
C LEU A 382 -14.37 9.19 2.58
N LEU A 383 -13.85 10.29 2.07
CA LEU A 383 -13.77 11.54 2.82
C LEU A 383 -14.29 12.72 1.99
N THR A 384 -14.78 13.75 2.67
CA THR A 384 -14.87 15.05 1.99
C THR A 384 -13.48 15.67 1.84
N TYR A 385 -13.32 16.58 0.88
CA TYR A 385 -12.09 17.33 0.67
C TYR A 385 -11.56 17.97 1.96
N GLU A 386 -12.43 18.61 2.73
CA GLU A 386 -12.08 19.27 4.00
C GLU A 386 -11.55 18.28 5.04
N MET A 387 -12.22 17.13 5.18
CA MET A 387 -11.86 16.15 6.20
C MET A 387 -10.54 15.47 5.88
N PHE A 388 -10.29 15.15 4.60
CA PHE A 388 -9.01 14.59 4.22
C PHE A 388 -7.87 15.59 4.37
N LEU A 389 -8.08 16.87 4.04
CA LEU A 389 -7.09 17.91 4.32
C LEU A 389 -6.78 18.00 5.82
N ALA A 390 -7.80 18.00 6.69
CA ALA A 390 -7.61 18.03 8.14
C ALA A 390 -6.84 16.81 8.66
N VAL A 391 -7.15 15.60 8.15
CA VAL A 391 -6.44 14.36 8.50
C VAL A 391 -4.99 14.41 8.01
N ALA A 392 -4.75 14.81 6.77
CA ALA A 392 -3.41 14.89 6.18
C ALA A 392 -2.51 15.87 6.92
N LEU A 393 -3.05 17.01 7.36
CA LEU A 393 -2.32 18.00 8.15
C LEU A 393 -2.05 17.54 9.59
N SER A 394 -3.00 16.80 10.18
CA SER A 394 -2.90 16.32 11.58
C SER A 394 -2.03 15.06 11.71
N SER A 395 -2.02 14.22 10.68
CA SER A 395 -1.22 12.99 10.60
C SER A 395 -0.62 12.83 9.19
N PRO A 396 0.51 13.50 8.90
CA PRO A 396 1.18 13.43 7.59
C PRO A 396 1.53 12.00 7.18
N THR A 397 1.73 11.13 8.17
CA THR A 397 2.00 9.70 7.96
C THR A 397 0.91 8.93 7.22
N VAL A 398 -0.33 9.43 7.20
CA VAL A 398 -1.41 8.86 6.38
C VAL A 398 -1.03 8.94 4.90
N LEU A 399 -0.37 10.02 4.47
CA LEU A 399 0.04 10.22 3.08
C LEU A 399 1.05 9.16 2.62
N MET A 400 1.95 8.72 3.51
CA MET A 400 2.96 7.70 3.19
C MET A 400 2.36 6.33 2.86
N GLN A 401 1.14 6.04 3.34
CA GLN A 401 0.45 4.76 3.15
C GLN A 401 -0.41 4.73 1.87
N LEU A 402 -0.60 5.87 1.19
CA LEU A 402 -1.49 5.99 0.04
C LEU A 402 -0.85 5.41 -1.22
N GLY A 403 -1.58 4.49 -1.86
CA GLY A 403 -1.30 4.06 -3.24
C GLY A 403 -2.15 4.79 -4.28
N LEU A 404 -3.35 5.23 -3.90
CA LEU A 404 -4.32 5.88 -4.80
C LEU A 404 -5.11 6.99 -4.11
N VAL A 405 -5.26 8.11 -4.80
CA VAL A 405 -6.23 9.16 -4.49
C VAL A 405 -7.19 9.32 -5.68
N VAL A 406 -8.46 8.99 -5.46
CA VAL A 406 -9.55 9.26 -6.39
C VAL A 406 -10.17 10.60 -6.03
N VAL A 407 -10.09 11.55 -6.96
CA VAL A 407 -10.69 12.88 -6.82
C VAL A 407 -12.01 12.86 -7.58
N ASP A 408 -13.12 12.65 -6.87
CA ASP A 408 -14.45 12.61 -7.49
C ASP A 408 -15.05 14.01 -7.61
N GLU A 409 -15.77 14.24 -8.70
CA GLU A 409 -16.23 15.55 -9.13
C GLU A 409 -15.10 16.60 -9.13
N GLY A 410 -14.00 16.32 -9.82
CA GLY A 410 -12.81 17.17 -9.88
C GLY A 410 -13.08 18.62 -10.33
N GLN A 411 -14.20 18.88 -11.02
CA GLN A 411 -14.67 20.23 -11.30
C GLN A 411 -14.97 21.06 -10.06
N PHE A 412 -15.12 20.44 -8.89
CA PHE A 412 -15.43 21.12 -7.64
C PHE A 412 -14.34 22.11 -7.20
N ILE A 413 -13.13 22.03 -7.78
CA ILE A 413 -12.09 23.05 -7.62
C ILE A 413 -12.55 24.45 -8.07
N THR A 414 -13.53 24.55 -8.98
CA THR A 414 -14.06 25.84 -9.44
C THR A 414 -15.17 26.39 -8.53
N ASP A 415 -15.51 25.70 -7.43
CA ASP A 415 -16.50 26.20 -6.49
C ASP A 415 -15.99 27.50 -5.82
N PRO A 416 -16.77 28.60 -5.83
CA PRO A 416 -16.29 29.90 -5.38
C PRO A 416 -16.01 29.97 -3.88
N ASN A 417 -16.59 29.07 -3.07
CA ASN A 417 -16.46 29.10 -1.62
C ASN A 417 -15.52 28.01 -1.10
N ARG A 418 -15.58 26.82 -1.70
CA ARG A 418 -14.90 25.60 -1.23
C ARG A 418 -13.78 25.14 -2.16
N GLY A 419 -13.69 25.68 -3.38
CA GLY A 419 -12.65 25.32 -4.36
C GLY A 419 -11.23 25.52 -3.83
N ILE A 420 -11.01 26.54 -3.00
CA ILE A 420 -9.72 26.81 -2.35
C ILE A 420 -9.22 25.63 -1.48
N VAL A 421 -10.13 24.88 -0.86
CA VAL A 421 -9.78 23.70 -0.06
C VAL A 421 -9.27 22.58 -0.97
N VAL A 422 -9.93 22.38 -2.12
CA VAL A 422 -9.53 21.39 -3.13
C VAL A 422 -8.15 21.74 -3.67
N GLU A 423 -7.93 23.00 -4.03
CA GLU A 423 -6.65 23.49 -4.55
C GLU A 423 -5.52 23.29 -3.53
N LEU A 424 -5.74 23.69 -2.27
CA LEU A 424 -4.76 23.53 -1.20
C LEU A 424 -4.43 22.05 -0.95
N LEU A 425 -5.45 21.18 -0.95
CA LEU A 425 -5.26 19.75 -0.77
C LEU A 425 -4.47 19.11 -1.91
N LEU A 426 -4.83 19.40 -3.16
CA LEU A 426 -4.13 18.85 -4.33
C LEU A 426 -2.69 19.39 -4.38
N THR A 427 -2.47 20.65 -4.01
CA THR A 427 -1.13 21.23 -3.84
C THR A 427 -0.31 20.47 -2.80
N LEU A 428 -0.90 20.16 -1.64
CA LEU A 428 -0.25 19.37 -0.59
C LEU A 428 0.19 18.00 -1.12
N LEU A 429 -0.69 17.30 -1.84
CA LEU A 429 -0.36 16.00 -2.41
C LEU A 429 0.68 16.07 -3.53
N ILE A 430 0.65 17.11 -4.38
CA ILE A 430 1.70 17.35 -5.39
C ILE A 430 3.04 17.59 -4.70
N ARG A 431 3.08 18.41 -3.65
CA ARG A 431 4.30 18.71 -2.90
C ARG A 431 4.85 17.50 -2.16
N ALA A 432 3.98 16.61 -1.69
CA ALA A 432 4.39 15.37 -1.05
C ALA A 432 5.23 14.46 -2.00
N ARG A 433 5.13 14.64 -3.32
CA ARG A 433 5.96 13.92 -4.30
C ARG A 433 7.45 14.23 -4.18
N ASP A 434 7.81 15.45 -3.73
CA ASP A 434 9.20 15.84 -3.47
C ASP A 434 9.80 14.94 -2.35
N GLN A 435 8.96 14.42 -1.46
CA GLN A 435 9.29 13.46 -0.40
C GLN A 435 9.03 12.01 -0.82
N GLY A 436 8.88 11.73 -2.12
CA GLY A 436 8.62 10.38 -2.64
C GLY A 436 7.22 9.84 -2.44
N ILE A 437 6.32 10.61 -1.81
CA ILE A 437 4.92 10.23 -1.66
C ILE A 437 4.22 10.51 -2.99
N ASN A 438 4.08 9.47 -3.81
CA ASN A 438 3.54 9.60 -5.16
C ASN A 438 2.37 8.62 -5.40
N PRO A 439 1.22 8.81 -4.70
CA PRO A 439 0.04 8.01 -4.98
C PRO A 439 -0.44 8.27 -6.41
N GLN A 440 -1.01 7.25 -7.03
CA GLN A 440 -1.74 7.40 -8.29
C GLN A 440 -2.87 8.41 -8.09
N PHE A 441 -3.02 9.35 -9.03
CA PHE A 441 -4.15 10.26 -9.07
C PHE A 441 -5.15 9.81 -10.12
N LEU A 442 -6.38 9.56 -9.72
CA LEU A 442 -7.48 9.37 -10.64
C LEU A 442 -8.52 10.47 -10.42
N VAL A 443 -8.53 11.45 -11.32
CA VAL A 443 -9.44 12.60 -11.20
C VAL A 443 -10.63 12.38 -12.11
N LEU A 444 -11.82 12.30 -11.53
CA LEU A 444 -13.08 12.05 -12.22
C LEU A 444 -13.86 13.35 -12.26
N SER A 445 -14.09 13.90 -13.44
CA SER A 445 -14.73 15.19 -13.61
C SER A 445 -15.90 15.12 -14.59
N ALA A 446 -16.95 15.89 -14.32
CA ALA A 446 -17.95 16.19 -15.34
C ALA A 446 -17.32 17.05 -16.46
N VAL A 447 -18.04 17.22 -17.57
CA VAL A 447 -17.56 18.06 -18.67
C VAL A 447 -17.48 19.52 -18.20
N ILE A 448 -16.28 19.93 -17.81
CA ILE A 448 -15.87 21.33 -17.64
C ILE A 448 -15.34 21.81 -18.97
N GLY A 449 -15.73 23.00 -19.41
CA GLY A 449 -15.40 23.55 -20.73
C GLY A 449 -13.93 23.35 -21.13
N ASN A 450 -13.05 24.28 -20.76
CA ASN A 450 -11.61 24.08 -20.92
C ASN A 450 -11.03 23.61 -19.58
N VAL A 451 -10.27 22.51 -19.58
CA VAL A 451 -9.58 22.00 -18.38
C VAL A 451 -8.45 22.93 -17.89
N ASN A 452 -8.11 23.99 -18.63
CA ASN A 452 -7.18 25.05 -18.22
C ASN A 452 -5.86 24.53 -17.62
N ALA A 453 -5.24 23.55 -18.29
CA ALA A 453 -4.00 22.89 -17.88
C ALA A 453 -4.06 22.17 -16.52
N PHE A 454 -5.25 21.84 -16.02
CA PHE A 454 -5.45 21.09 -14.78
C PHE A 454 -4.76 19.72 -14.80
N ASP A 455 -4.76 19.04 -15.95
CA ASP A 455 -4.03 17.80 -16.20
C ASP A 455 -2.51 17.98 -16.01
N GLN A 456 -1.96 19.08 -16.55
CA GLN A 456 -0.52 19.37 -16.46
C GLN A 456 -0.09 19.70 -15.04
N TRP A 457 -0.91 20.50 -14.32
CA TRP A 457 -0.64 20.82 -12.92
C TRP A 457 -0.60 19.58 -12.03
N LEU A 458 -1.53 18.64 -12.26
CA LEU A 458 -1.58 17.39 -11.52
C LEU A 458 -0.55 16.35 -11.98
N GLY A 459 0.06 16.53 -13.16
CA GLY A 459 0.94 15.55 -13.79
C GLY A 459 0.20 14.29 -14.22
N CYS A 460 -1.00 14.44 -14.77
CA CYS A 460 -1.85 13.34 -15.23
C CYS A 460 -2.00 13.34 -16.76
N GLU A 461 -2.17 12.17 -17.36
CA GLU A 461 -2.76 12.10 -18.70
C GLU A 461 -4.23 12.54 -18.66
N LYS A 462 -4.82 12.84 -19.82
CA LYS A 462 -6.24 13.19 -19.92
C LYS A 462 -7.00 12.28 -20.88
N LEU A 463 -8.20 11.91 -20.45
CA LEU A 463 -9.21 11.19 -21.24
C LEU A 463 -10.49 12.03 -21.22
N VAL A 464 -10.89 12.56 -22.38
CA VAL A 464 -12.04 13.45 -22.50
C VAL A 464 -13.06 12.84 -23.47
N THR A 465 -14.31 12.74 -23.04
CA THR A 465 -15.44 12.43 -23.91
C THR A 465 -16.62 13.35 -23.61
N THR A 466 -17.40 13.69 -24.63
CA THR A 466 -18.68 14.40 -24.50
C THR A 466 -19.87 13.49 -24.80
N GLU A 467 -19.62 12.24 -25.19
CA GLU A 467 -20.68 11.29 -25.55
C GLU A 467 -21.43 10.81 -24.31
N ARG A 468 -22.76 10.84 -24.37
CA ARG A 468 -23.63 10.29 -23.32
C ARG A 468 -24.10 8.88 -23.73
N PRO A 469 -23.94 7.86 -22.88
CA PRO A 469 -24.45 6.52 -23.17
C PRO A 469 -25.98 6.49 -23.34
N VAL A 470 -26.68 7.36 -22.60
CA VAL A 470 -28.12 7.61 -22.74
C VAL A 470 -28.30 9.04 -23.21
N PRO A 471 -28.89 9.26 -24.40
CA PRO A 471 -29.16 10.59 -24.93
C PRO A 471 -29.99 11.44 -23.95
N LEU A 472 -29.60 12.70 -23.78
CA LEU A 472 -30.35 13.68 -22.98
C LEU A 472 -31.17 14.55 -23.93
N LEU A 473 -32.50 14.48 -23.82
CA LEU A 473 -33.41 15.38 -24.52
C LEU A 473 -33.65 16.61 -23.65
N GLU A 474 -33.17 17.76 -24.11
CA GLU A 474 -33.39 19.05 -23.46
C GLU A 474 -34.51 19.80 -24.18
N GLY A 475 -35.43 20.38 -23.41
CA GLY A 475 -36.59 21.06 -23.96
C GLY A 475 -37.30 21.95 -22.94
N VAL A 476 -38.22 22.77 -23.44
CA VAL A 476 -39.02 23.72 -22.66
C VAL A 476 -40.46 23.23 -22.63
N LEU A 477 -41.01 23.07 -21.43
CA LEU A 477 -42.43 22.81 -21.24
C LEU A 477 -43.16 24.13 -21.03
N ASP A 478 -44.11 24.45 -21.91
CA ASP A 478 -44.92 25.66 -21.78
C ASP A 478 -46.14 25.45 -20.87
N ARG A 479 -46.90 26.54 -20.62
CA ARG A 479 -48.10 26.51 -19.77
C ARG A 479 -49.26 25.72 -20.38
N SER A 480 -49.24 25.45 -21.68
CA SER A 480 -50.24 24.61 -22.32
C SER A 480 -50.01 23.13 -22.03
N GLY A 481 -48.87 22.77 -21.42
CA GLY A 481 -48.45 21.39 -21.22
C GLY A 481 -47.71 20.81 -22.42
N THR A 482 -47.36 21.66 -23.40
CA THR A 482 -46.61 21.27 -24.59
C THR A 482 -45.13 21.33 -24.30
N TYR A 483 -44.46 20.20 -24.46
CA TYR A 483 -43.03 20.05 -24.33
C TYR A 483 -42.39 20.19 -25.70
N GLU A 484 -41.57 21.22 -25.83
CA GLU A 484 -40.81 21.49 -27.02
C GLU A 484 -39.35 21.12 -26.78
N TYR A 485 -38.82 20.18 -27.53
CA TYR A 485 -37.44 19.71 -27.35
C TYR A 485 -36.73 19.54 -28.69
N LEU A 486 -35.40 19.47 -28.64
CA LEU A 486 -34.59 19.07 -29.77
C LEU A 486 -34.34 17.57 -29.68
N ASP A 487 -34.66 16.82 -30.73
CA ASP A 487 -34.31 15.40 -30.81
C ASP A 487 -32.79 15.20 -31.02
N GLU A 488 -32.34 13.94 -31.08
CA GLU A 488 -30.93 13.59 -31.28
C GLU A 488 -30.31 14.15 -32.57
N LYS A 489 -31.13 14.55 -33.55
CA LYS A 489 -30.70 15.15 -34.82
C LYS A 489 -30.74 16.67 -34.80
N GLY A 490 -31.10 17.27 -33.66
CA GLY A 490 -31.32 18.70 -33.52
C GLY A 490 -32.62 19.18 -34.16
N GLU A 491 -33.56 18.28 -34.48
CA GLU A 491 -34.86 18.67 -35.01
C GLU A 491 -35.81 19.03 -33.86
N ARG A 492 -36.52 20.15 -34.02
CA ARG A 492 -37.54 20.59 -33.08
C ARG A 492 -38.72 19.63 -33.09
N LYS A 493 -39.05 19.06 -31.94
CA LYS A 493 -40.23 18.22 -31.69
C LYS A 493 -41.13 18.89 -30.67
N LEU A 494 -42.43 18.64 -30.81
CA LEU A 494 -43.48 19.12 -29.91
C LEU A 494 -44.25 17.89 -29.44
N GLU A 495 -44.40 17.75 -28.13
CA GLU A 495 -45.11 16.64 -27.51
C GLU A 495 -46.02 17.15 -26.39
N GLN A 496 -47.27 16.72 -26.37
CA GLN A 496 -48.21 17.07 -25.30
C GLN A 496 -47.95 16.20 -24.06
N LEU A 497 -47.02 16.59 -23.20
CA LEU A 497 -46.68 15.82 -21.99
C LEU A 497 -47.72 15.94 -20.88
N LEU A 498 -48.37 17.09 -20.75
CA LEU A 498 -49.40 17.33 -19.75
C LEU A 498 -50.70 17.80 -20.40
N PRO A 499 -51.88 17.39 -19.92
CA PRO A 499 -53.15 17.92 -20.43
C PRO A 499 -53.21 19.44 -20.29
N HIS A 500 -53.90 20.09 -21.23
CA HIS A 500 -54.24 21.50 -21.09
C HIS A 500 -54.89 21.74 -19.71
N HIS A 501 -54.39 22.74 -18.97
CA HIS A 501 -54.82 23.11 -17.60
C HIS A 501 -54.31 22.24 -16.43
N ALA A 502 -53.44 21.25 -16.65
CA ALA A 502 -52.82 20.50 -15.56
C ALA A 502 -51.79 21.34 -14.76
N ILE A 503 -51.14 22.31 -15.41
CA ILE A 503 -50.16 23.20 -14.78
C ILE A 503 -50.91 24.28 -13.99
N ARG A 504 -51.00 24.11 -12.66
CA ARG A 504 -51.60 25.10 -11.75
C ARG A 504 -50.51 26.00 -11.17
N GLN A 505 -50.66 27.32 -11.34
CA GLN A 505 -49.83 28.29 -10.64
C GLN A 505 -50.10 28.18 -9.13
N ARG A 506 -49.08 27.85 -8.33
CA ARG A 506 -49.17 28.06 -6.88
C ARG A 506 -49.39 29.56 -6.67
N LYS A 507 -50.49 29.94 -6.03
CA LYS A 507 -50.72 31.32 -5.58
C LYS A 507 -49.47 31.80 -4.84
N GLU A 508 -49.09 33.06 -5.08
CA GLU A 508 -47.95 33.70 -4.44
C GLU A 508 -47.98 33.40 -2.93
N ARG A 509 -46.91 32.79 -2.42
CA ARG A 509 -46.68 32.82 -0.97
C ARG A 509 -46.48 34.29 -0.62
N PRO A 510 -47.15 34.84 0.42
CA PRO A 510 -46.76 36.13 0.94
C PRO A 510 -45.28 36.05 1.28
N SER A 511 -44.51 36.99 0.73
CA SER A 511 -43.07 37.16 0.93
C SER A 511 -42.70 37.23 2.40
#